data_AF-A0A524EJM8-F1
#
_entry.id   AF-A0A524EJM8-F1
#
_cell.length_a   1.000
_cell.length_b   1.000
_cell.length_c   1.000
_cell.angle_alpha   90.00
_cell.angle_beta   90.00
_cell.angle_gamma   90.00
#
_symmetry.space_group_name_H-M   'P 1'
#
loop_
_entity.id
_entity.type
_entity.pdbx_description
1 polymer ?
#
loop_
_entity_poly.entity_id
_entity_poly.type
_entity_poly.pdbx_seq_one_letter_code
_entity_poly.pdbx_strand_id
1 'polypeptide(L)'
;MQDVMMTISMPSVLALGYLIALIFFILGFREDQDFVKKSRMYGYASVTFGLMLIITIVSWFGSLAAFSGQVPMYLSDIILLSGISFIAGMSMLYGIQRATI
;
A
#
# COMPACT_ATOMS: atom_id res chain seq x y z
N MET A 1 14.20 -18.11 31.30
CA MET A 1 13.36 -18.18 30.09
C MET A 1 13.76 -17.00 29.23
N GLN A 2 14.38 -17.25 28.09
CA GLN A 2 14.86 -16.21 27.19
C GLN A 2 13.66 -15.80 26.32
N ASP A 3 13.23 -14.55 26.39
CA ASP A 3 12.19 -14.02 25.50
C ASP A 3 12.71 -14.12 24.07
N VAL A 4 12.21 -15.11 23.33
CA VAL A 4 12.38 -15.18 21.89
C VAL A 4 11.49 -14.08 21.32
N MET A 5 12.00 -12.86 21.25
CA MET A 5 11.40 -11.80 20.47
C MET A 5 11.41 -12.27 19.00
N MET A 6 10.26 -12.76 18.51
CA MET A 6 10.08 -13.05 17.09
C MET A 6 10.32 -11.75 16.33
N THR A 7 11.49 -11.64 15.71
CA THR A 7 11.83 -10.52 14.85
C THR A 7 11.13 -10.76 13.52
N ILE A 8 9.91 -10.24 13.38
CA ILE A 8 9.18 -10.32 12.12
C ILE A 8 9.90 -9.39 11.13
N SER A 9 10.38 -9.96 10.02
CA SER A 9 11.02 -9.17 8.97
C SER A 9 10.02 -8.23 8.32
N MET A 10 10.33 -6.93 8.30
CA MET A 10 9.49 -5.88 7.72
C MET A 10 9.03 -6.17 6.27
N PRO A 11 9.86 -6.78 5.38
CA PRO A 11 9.42 -7.20 4.05
C PRO A 11 8.24 -8.18 4.08
N SER A 12 8.18 -9.08 5.07
CA SER A 12 7.09 -10.06 5.20
C SER A 12 5.79 -9.39 5.62
N VAL A 13 5.86 -8.36 6.48
CA VAL A 13 4.69 -7.57 6.89
C VAL A 13 4.13 -6.79 5.70
N LEU A 14 5.01 -6.16 4.90
CA LEU A 14 4.62 -5.45 3.69
C LEU A 14 3.99 -6.39 2.66
N ALA A 15 4.60 -7.56 2.42
CA ALA A 15 4.07 -8.56 1.50
C ALA A 15 2.67 -9.03 1.92
N LEU A 16 2.44 -9.27 3.22
CA LEU A 16 1.12 -9.60 3.75
C LEU A 16 0.10 -8.48 3.50
N GLY A 17 0.51 -7.22 3.70
CA GLY A 17 -0.34 -6.06 3.42
C GLY A 17 -0.78 -5.96 1.97
N TYR A 18 0.14 -6.14 1.02
CA TYR A 18 -0.19 -6.20 -0.41
C TYR A 18 -1.08 -7.39 -0.77
N LEU A 19 -0.85 -8.54 -0.13
CA LEU A 19 -1.64 -9.74 -0.35
C LEU A 19 -3.09 -9.53 0.13
N ILE A 20 -3.28 -8.86 1.26
CA ILE A 20 -4.62 -8.45 1.75
C ILE A 20 -5.31 -7.51 0.76
N ALA A 21 -4.60 -6.50 0.24
CA ALA A 21 -5.15 -5.59 -0.77
C ALA A 21 -5.58 -6.34 -2.04
N LEU A 22 -4.78 -7.30 -2.47
CA LEU A 22 -5.06 -8.14 -3.65
C LEU A 22 -6.27 -9.07 -3.41
N ILE A 23 -6.43 -9.63 -2.21
CA ILE A 23 -7.63 -10.39 -1.84
C ILE A 23 -8.88 -9.51 -1.95
N PHE A 24 -8.84 -8.28 -1.41
CA PHE A 24 -9.98 -7.37 -1.51
C PHE A 24 -10.33 -7.04 -2.97
N PHE A 25 -9.32 -6.90 -3.83
CA PHE A 25 -9.52 -6.69 -5.25
C PHE A 25 -10.20 -7.89 -5.93
N ILE A 26 -9.75 -9.12 -5.64
CA ILE A 26 -10.35 -10.35 -6.18
C ILE A 26 -11.78 -10.54 -5.67
N LEU A 27 -12.03 -10.27 -4.39
CA LEU A 27 -13.38 -10.34 -3.81
C LEU A 27 -14.31 -9.33 -4.46
N GLY A 28 -13.85 -8.09 -4.67
CA GLY A 28 -14.59 -7.08 -5.42
C GLY A 28 -14.86 -7.49 -6.87
N PHE A 29 -13.93 -8.19 -7.53
CA PHE A 29 -14.14 -8.69 -8.89
C PHE A 29 -15.19 -9.81 -8.96
N ARG A 30 -15.27 -10.67 -7.93
CA ARG A 30 -16.24 -11.77 -7.88
C ARG A 30 -17.65 -11.33 -7.44
N GLU A 31 -17.77 -10.14 -6.85
CA GLU A 31 -19.04 -9.60 -6.37
C GLU A 31 -19.78 -8.89 -7.52
N ASP A 32 -20.72 -9.59 -8.17
CA ASP A 32 -21.55 -9.04 -9.25
C ASP A 32 -23.00 -8.77 -8.85
N GLN A 33 -23.41 -9.17 -7.64
CA GLN A 33 -24.80 -9.03 -7.20
C GLN A 33 -25.08 -7.71 -6.50
N ASP A 34 -24.11 -7.18 -5.74
CA ASP A 34 -24.27 -5.94 -5.00
C ASP A 34 -23.18 -4.92 -5.37
N PHE A 35 -23.59 -3.89 -6.11
CA PHE A 35 -22.71 -2.82 -6.58
C PHE A 35 -22.13 -1.98 -5.44
N VAL A 36 -22.87 -1.79 -4.36
CA VAL A 36 -22.41 -1.03 -3.19
C VAL A 36 -21.31 -1.81 -2.47
N LYS A 37 -21.50 -3.13 -2.34
CA LYS A 37 -20.50 -4.01 -1.74
C LYS A 37 -19.25 -4.13 -2.62
N LYS A 38 -19.41 -4.27 -3.94
CA LYS A 38 -18.33 -4.23 -4.94
C LYS A 38 -17.49 -2.97 -4.83
N SER A 39 -18.14 -1.81 -4.85
CA SER A 39 -17.47 -0.49 -4.74
C SER A 39 -16.73 -0.33 -3.41
N ARG A 40 -17.31 -0.78 -2.29
CA ARG A 40 -16.63 -0.77 -0.99
C ARG A 40 -15.39 -1.67 -0.96
N MET A 41 -15.46 -2.87 -1.54
CA MET A 41 -14.33 -3.79 -1.60
C MET A 41 -13.16 -3.24 -2.41
N TYR A 42 -13.43 -2.65 -3.58
CA TYR A 42 -12.41 -1.94 -4.34
C TYR A 42 -11.88 -0.70 -3.61
N GLY A 43 -12.76 0.00 -2.89
CA GLY A 43 -12.40 1.09 -2.00
C GLY A 43 -11.35 0.68 -0.97
N TYR A 44 -11.63 -0.40 -0.24
CA TYR A 44 -10.70 -0.95 0.75
C TYR A 44 -9.41 -1.46 0.10
N ALA A 45 -9.49 -2.18 -1.02
CA ALA A 45 -8.32 -2.64 -1.77
C ALA A 45 -7.40 -1.47 -2.14
N SER A 46 -7.95 -0.40 -2.69
CA SER A 46 -7.20 0.78 -3.13
C SER A 46 -6.56 1.54 -1.96
N VAL A 47 -7.30 1.70 -0.85
CA VAL A 47 -6.79 2.37 0.35
C VAL A 47 -5.66 1.56 0.97
N THR A 48 -5.84 0.24 1.12
CA THR A 48 -4.80 -0.65 1.66
C THR A 48 -3.56 -0.64 0.75
N PHE A 49 -3.75 -0.71 -0.58
CA PHE A 49 -2.65 -0.66 -1.53
C PHE A 49 -1.87 0.66 -1.45
N GLY A 50 -2.57 1.80 -1.41
CA GLY A 50 -1.96 3.13 -1.28
C GLY A 50 -1.17 3.28 0.03
N LEU A 51 -1.73 2.83 1.16
CA LEU A 51 -1.02 2.85 2.45
C LEU A 51 0.23 1.97 2.43
N MET A 52 0.15 0.75 1.88
CA MET A 52 1.31 -0.13 1.79
C MET A 52 2.41 0.45 0.89
N LEU A 53 2.04 1.16 -0.17
CA LEU A 53 2.98 1.88 -1.03
C LEU A 53 3.74 2.97 -0.26
N ILE A 54 3.03 3.78 0.52
CA ILE A 54 3.64 4.80 1.39
C ILE A 54 4.59 4.14 2.40
N ILE A 55 4.14 3.11 3.12
CA ILE A 55 4.96 2.43 4.13
C ILE A 55 6.19 1.77 3.48
N THR A 56 6.06 1.20 2.29
CA THR A 56 7.19 0.60 1.55
C THR A 56 8.23 1.65 1.19
N ILE A 57 7.81 2.80 0.66
CA ILE A 57 8.72 3.92 0.34
C ILE A 57 9.43 4.42 1.60
N VAL A 58 8.69 4.65 2.68
CA VAL A 58 9.24 5.11 3.97
C VAL A 58 10.22 4.09 4.55
N SER A 59 9.88 2.80 4.50
CA SER A 59 10.72 1.72 5.02
C SER A 59 12.00 1.56 4.20
N TRP A 60 11.89 1.65 2.87
CA TRP A 60 13.04 1.61 1.97
C TRP A 60 13.96 2.79 2.21
N PHE A 61 13.41 4.01 2.35
CA PHE A 61 14.18 5.20 2.71
C PHE A 61 14.87 5.06 4.07
N GLY A 62 14.15 4.60 5.09
CA GLY A 62 14.73 4.34 6.42
C GLY A 62 15.88 3.33 6.36
N SER A 63 15.76 2.30 5.51
CA SER A 63 16.85 1.34 5.29
C SER A 63 18.05 1.97 4.60
N LEU A 64 17.86 2.81 3.57
CA LEU A 64 18.94 3.53 2.91
C LEU A 64 19.65 4.46 3.90
N ALA A 65 18.90 5.22 4.70
CA ALA A 65 19.47 6.08 5.76
C ALA A 65 20.30 5.29 6.78
N ALA A 66 19.83 4.11 7.17
CA ALA A 66 20.53 3.26 8.13
C ALA A 66 21.78 2.59 7.56
N PHE A 67 21.80 2.22 6.27
CA PHE A 67 22.86 1.39 5.69
C PHE A 67 23.84 2.13 4.76
N SER A 68 23.44 3.20 4.08
CA SER A 68 24.31 3.88 3.10
C SER A 68 24.98 5.15 3.60
N GLY A 69 24.56 5.73 4.74
CA GLY A 69 25.16 6.94 5.36
C GLY A 69 25.11 8.22 4.52
N GLN A 70 24.76 8.11 3.24
CA GLN A 70 24.53 9.17 2.29
C GLN A 70 23.12 8.97 1.77
N VAL A 71 22.23 9.84 2.21
CA VAL A 71 20.89 9.97 1.65
C VAL A 71 20.85 11.31 0.95
N PRO A 72 21.17 11.37 -0.36
CA PRO A 72 21.02 12.59 -1.14
C PRO A 72 19.56 12.76 -1.56
N MET A 73 18.63 12.65 -0.60
CA MET A 73 17.21 12.89 -0.81
C MET A 73 16.76 13.93 0.19
N TYR A 74 16.29 15.05 -0.33
CA TYR A 74 15.77 16.14 0.48
C TYR A 74 14.34 15.80 0.93
N LEU A 75 13.87 16.46 1.99
CA LEU A 75 12.50 16.31 2.48
C LEU A 75 11.45 16.50 1.36
N SER A 76 11.78 17.32 0.34
CA SER A 76 10.99 17.53 -0.87
C SER A 76 10.74 16.26 -1.68
N ASP A 77 11.72 15.36 -1.77
CA ASP A 77 11.60 14.13 -2.57
C ASP A 77 10.65 13.13 -1.92
N ILE A 78 10.66 13.07 -0.59
CA ILE A 78 9.73 12.25 0.21
C ILE A 78 8.30 12.76 0.03
N ILE A 79 8.10 14.09 0.09
CA ILE A 79 6.78 14.69 -0.12
C ILE A 79 6.30 14.44 -1.55
N LEU A 80 7.17 14.56 -2.55
CA LEU A 80 6.85 14.27 -3.95
C LEU A 80 6.47 12.80 -4.15
N LEU A 81 7.27 11.86 -3.64
CA LEU A 81 6.99 10.43 -3.74
C LEU A 81 5.70 10.03 -3.01
N SER A 82 5.48 10.57 -1.82
CA SER A 82 4.26 10.32 -1.04
C SER A 82 3.03 10.91 -1.76
N GLY A 83 3.15 12.11 -2.31
CA GLY A 83 2.10 12.77 -3.06
C GLY A 83 1.75 12.05 -4.36
N ILE A 84 2.75 11.64 -5.15
CA ILE A 84 2.56 10.87 -6.39
C ILE A 84 1.92 9.52 -6.07
N SER A 85 2.38 8.84 -5.01
CA SER A 85 1.82 7.55 -4.58
C SER A 85 0.37 7.67 -4.11
N PHE A 86 0.04 8.76 -3.41
CA PHE A 86 -1.34 9.06 -3.01
C PHE A 86 -2.22 9.34 -4.22
N ILE A 87 -1.75 10.15 -5.18
CA ILE A 87 -2.48 10.42 -6.44
C ILE A 87 -2.65 9.15 -7.27
N ALA A 88 -1.63 8.29 -7.35
CA ALA A 88 -1.71 7.00 -8.02
C ALA A 88 -2.74 6.07 -7.35
N GLY A 89 -2.74 5.99 -6.02
CA GLY A 89 -3.73 5.23 -5.26
C GLY A 89 -5.16 5.75 -5.44
N MET A 90 -5.35 7.07 -5.46
CA MET A 90 -6.66 7.68 -5.69
C MET A 90 -7.13 7.54 -7.13
N SER A 91 -6.25 7.67 -8.12
CA SER A 91 -6.60 7.48 -9.53
C SER A 91 -6.98 6.03 -9.86
N MET A 92 -6.36 5.04 -9.21
CA MET A 92 -6.84 3.66 -9.26
C MET A 92 -8.26 3.53 -8.71
N LEU A 93 -8.54 4.11 -7.54
CA LEU A 93 -9.89 4.11 -6.95
C LEU A 93 -10.93 4.71 -7.92
N TYR A 94 -10.67 5.89 -8.46
CA TYR A 94 -11.55 6.58 -9.40
C TYR A 94 -11.69 5.82 -10.73
N GLY A 95 -10.60 5.24 -11.25
CA GLY A 95 -10.61 4.45 -12.47
C GLY A 95 -11.45 3.18 -12.34
N ILE A 96 -11.33 2.49 -11.20
CA ILE A 96 -12.13 1.31 -10.90
C ILE A 96 -13.62 1.68 -10.79
N GLN A 97 -13.96 2.76 -10.08
CA GLN A 97 -15.35 3.22 -9.98
C GLN A 97 -15.96 3.52 -11.36
N ARG A 98 -15.20 4.12 -12.27
CA ARG A 98 -15.67 4.47 -13.62
C ARG A 98 -15.78 3.25 -14.55
N ALA A 99 -14.96 2.22 -14.36
CA ALA A 99 -15.02 0.98 -15.15
C ALA A 99 -16.18 0.07 -14.76
N THR A 100 -16.76 0.27 -13.57
CA THR A 100 -17.92 -0.50 -13.09
C THR A 100 -19.28 0.11 -13.46
N ILE A 101 -19.37 1.40 -13.83
CA ILE A 101 -20.63 2.06 -14.28
C ILE A 101 -20.84 1.77 -15.76
#